data_AF-A0A938MCU7-F1
#
_entry.id   AF-A0A938MCU7-F1
#
_cell.length_a   1.000
_cell.length_b   1.000
_cell.length_c   1.000
_cell.angle_alpha   90.00
_cell.angle_beta   90.00
_cell.angle_gamma   90.00
#
_symmetry.space_group_name_H-M   'P 1'
#
loop_
_entity.id
_entity.type
_entity.pdbx_description
1 polymer ?
#
loop_
_entity_poly.entity_id
_entity_poly.type
_entity_poly.pdbx_seq_one_letter_code
_entity_poly.pdbx_strand_id
1 'polypeptide(L)'
;MTQATQTKKATCRFCGGKRTDPFDLLSSRSRCEVCKGTGEVTVPDPSIPCAFCKGTGRHKRFSCLVCKGTGRVSLLPGRTSKCPECEGRAYEISSGLACLRCNGRGVVLESAVPR
;
A
#
# COMPACT_ATOMS: atom_id res chain seq x y z
N MET A 1 2.58 17.24 19.68
CA MET A 1 3.93 16.90 19.19
C MET A 1 3.78 16.00 17.97
N THR A 2 3.80 16.58 16.77
CA THR A 2 3.64 15.87 15.50
C THR A 2 4.97 15.21 15.15
N GLN A 3 5.10 13.90 15.34
CA GLN A 3 6.33 13.21 14.94
C GLN A 3 6.47 13.32 13.42
N ALA A 4 7.60 13.87 12.96
CA ALA A 4 7.91 13.96 11.54
C ALA A 4 7.99 12.54 10.96
N THR A 5 7.13 12.24 9.98
CA THR A 5 7.12 10.94 9.32
C THR A 5 8.41 10.81 8.51
N GLN A 6 9.36 10.01 9.00
CA GLN A 6 10.58 9.71 8.26
C GLN A 6 10.24 8.94 6.98
N THR A 7 10.98 9.19 5.91
CA THR A 7 10.76 8.55 4.62
C THR A 7 12.07 8.15 3.97
N LYS A 8 12.02 7.09 3.15
CA LYS A 8 13.16 6.64 2.34
C LYS A 8 12.75 6.37 0.91
N LYS A 9 13.74 6.36 0.01
CA LYS A 9 13.54 5.90 -1.37
C LYS A 9 13.44 4.37 -1.40
N ALA A 10 12.56 3.87 -2.27
CA ALA A 10 12.42 2.46 -2.55
C ALA A 10 12.04 2.26 -4.02
N THR A 11 12.33 1.07 -4.56
CA THR A 11 11.90 0.69 -5.90
C THR A 11 10.39 0.80 -6.04
N CYS A 12 9.91 1.41 -7.12
CA CYS A 12 8.49 1.51 -7.44
C CYS A 12 7.90 0.10 -7.63
N ARG A 13 7.09 -0.38 -6.69
CA ARG A 13 6.46 -1.70 -6.78
C ARG A 13 5.43 -1.77 -7.91
N PHE A 14 4.73 -0.66 -8.18
CA PHE A 14 3.80 -0.60 -9.28
C PHE A 14 4.44 -0.88 -10.64
N CYS A 15 5.62 -0.36 -11.01
CA CYS A 15 6.27 -0.73 -12.29
C CYS A 15 7.40 -1.76 -12.14
N GLY A 16 7.74 -2.16 -10.91
CA GLY A 16 8.92 -2.98 -10.63
C GLY A 16 10.24 -2.29 -10.97
N GLY A 17 10.28 -0.95 -10.93
CA GLY A 17 11.46 -0.17 -11.33
C GLY A 17 11.63 0.04 -12.84
N LYS A 18 10.73 -0.49 -13.69
CA LYS A 18 10.79 -0.36 -15.15
C LYS A 18 10.64 1.06 -15.69
N ARG A 19 10.14 2.00 -14.87
CA ARG A 19 9.90 3.42 -15.21
C ARG A 19 8.77 3.67 -16.21
N THR A 20 8.33 2.66 -16.95
CA THR A 20 7.19 2.72 -17.87
C THR A 20 5.91 2.13 -17.26
N ASP A 21 4.77 2.40 -17.88
CA ASP A 21 3.51 1.74 -17.58
C ASP A 21 3.66 0.22 -17.77
N PRO A 22 3.41 -0.61 -16.75
CA PRO A 22 3.65 -2.04 -16.84
C PRO A 22 2.57 -2.81 -17.63
N PHE A 23 1.56 -2.12 -18.17
CA PHE A 23 0.41 -2.71 -18.84
C PHE A 23 0.23 -2.20 -20.29
N ASP A 24 1.16 -1.36 -20.78
CA ASP A 24 1.18 -0.80 -22.12
C ASP A 24 -0.17 -0.19 -22.56
N LEU A 25 -0.94 0.39 -21.62
CA LEU A 25 -2.34 0.78 -21.86
C LEU A 25 -2.51 1.94 -22.86
N LEU A 26 -1.55 2.87 -22.88
CA LEU A 26 -1.54 4.02 -23.81
C LEU A 26 -0.47 3.84 -24.91
N SER A 27 0.73 3.41 -24.52
CA SER A 27 1.86 3.04 -25.40
C SER A 27 2.98 2.43 -24.58
N SER A 28 3.90 1.70 -25.22
CA SER A 28 5.11 1.17 -24.60
C SER A 28 6.11 2.23 -24.10
N ARG A 29 5.93 3.49 -24.51
CA ARG A 29 6.73 4.64 -24.05
C ARG A 29 6.08 5.39 -22.89
N SER A 30 4.89 4.99 -22.48
CA SER A 30 4.15 5.69 -21.42
C SER A 30 4.90 5.56 -20.11
N ARG A 31 5.15 6.69 -19.45
CA ARG A 31 5.82 6.70 -18.14
C ARG A 31 4.88 6.08 -17.10
N CYS A 32 5.48 5.40 -16.12
CA CYS A 32 4.75 4.83 -15.00
C CYS A 32 3.95 5.92 -14.26
N GLU A 33 2.66 5.71 -14.06
CA GLU A 33 1.78 6.69 -13.41
C GLU A 33 2.18 6.99 -11.95
N VAL A 34 2.84 6.05 -11.28
CA VAL A 34 3.22 6.14 -9.85
C VAL A 34 4.55 6.87 -9.67
N CYS A 35 5.62 6.41 -10.32
CA CYS A 35 6.96 6.99 -10.17
C CYS A 35 7.30 8.05 -11.23
N LYS A 36 6.38 8.32 -12.17
CA LYS A 36 6.54 9.33 -13.24
C LYS A 36 7.81 9.14 -14.09
N GLY A 37 8.33 7.92 -14.18
CA GLY A 37 9.53 7.60 -14.96
C GLY A 37 10.84 7.52 -14.16
N THR A 38 10.83 7.74 -12.84
CA THR A 38 12.06 7.66 -12.04
C THR A 38 12.46 6.21 -11.72
N GLY A 39 11.49 5.31 -11.61
CA GLY A 39 11.70 3.92 -11.15
C GLY A 39 11.68 3.76 -9.63
N GLU A 40 11.64 4.87 -8.90
CA GLU A 40 11.66 4.91 -7.43
C GLU A 40 10.49 5.72 -6.88
N VAL A 41 10.10 5.39 -5.66
CA VAL A 41 9.06 6.10 -4.90
C VAL A 41 9.55 6.37 -3.48
N THR A 42 9.01 7.40 -2.86
CA THR A 42 9.23 7.70 -1.45
C THR A 42 8.24 6.88 -0.61
N VAL A 43 8.75 6.14 0.37
CA VAL A 43 7.93 5.33 1.28
C VAL A 43 8.14 5.74 2.73
N PRO A 44 7.14 5.55 3.60
CA PRO A 44 7.31 5.76 5.04
C PRO A 44 8.39 4.85 5.63
N ASP A 45 9.04 5.33 6.68
CA ASP A 45 10.01 4.57 7.48
C ASP A 45 9.73 4.80 8.98
N PRO A 46 9.45 3.76 9.78
CA PRO A 46 9.28 2.35 9.38
C PRO A 46 8.00 2.11 8.56
N SER A 47 8.06 1.13 7.66
CA SER A 47 6.92 0.66 6.88
C SER A 47 6.84 -0.86 6.81
N ILE A 48 5.63 -1.36 6.55
CA ILE A 48 5.32 -2.78 6.34
C ILE A 48 4.76 -2.99 4.92
N PRO A 49 4.83 -4.22 4.37
CA PRO A 49 4.13 -4.55 3.13
C PRO A 49 2.63 -4.25 3.24
N CYS A 50 2.06 -3.67 2.19
CA CYS A 50 0.63 -3.41 2.12
C CYS A 50 -0.12 -4.75 2.04
N ALA A 51 -0.90 -5.10 3.06
CA ALA A 51 -1.64 -6.35 3.13
C ALA A 51 -2.68 -6.48 1.99
N PHE A 52 -3.40 -5.40 1.67
CA PHE A 52 -4.42 -5.40 0.61
C PHE A 52 -3.89 -5.83 -0.76
N CYS A 53 -2.71 -5.34 -1.17
CA CYS A 53 -2.08 -5.73 -2.44
C CYS A 53 -0.94 -6.74 -2.28
N LYS A 54 -0.72 -7.27 -1.08
CA LYS A 54 0.39 -8.16 -0.73
C LYS A 54 1.77 -7.61 -1.15
N GLY A 55 1.95 -6.30 -1.03
CA GLY A 55 3.20 -5.61 -1.37
C GLY A 55 3.47 -5.38 -2.87
N THR A 56 2.56 -5.79 -3.76
CA THR A 56 2.74 -5.62 -5.21
C THR A 56 2.62 -4.17 -5.68
N GLY A 57 1.98 -3.31 -4.88
CA GLY A 57 1.63 -1.95 -5.30
C GLY A 57 0.49 -1.90 -6.31
N ARG A 58 -0.16 -3.02 -6.63
CA ARG A 58 -1.16 -3.11 -7.70
C ARG A 58 -2.46 -3.71 -7.18
N HIS A 59 -3.58 -3.27 -7.73
CA HIS A 59 -4.85 -3.99 -7.66
C HIS A 59 -5.38 -4.12 -9.08
N LYS A 60 -5.34 -5.34 -9.63
CA LYS A 60 -5.51 -5.59 -11.07
C LYS A 60 -4.51 -4.75 -11.88
N ARG A 61 -4.99 -3.96 -12.86
CA ARG A 61 -4.17 -3.08 -13.70
C ARG A 61 -3.95 -1.68 -13.13
N PHE A 62 -4.54 -1.38 -11.97
CA PHE A 62 -4.47 -0.05 -11.37
C PHE A 62 -3.49 -0.02 -10.20
N SER A 63 -2.93 1.15 -9.93
CA SER A 63 -2.19 1.36 -8.70
C SER A 63 -3.06 1.04 -7.48
N CYS A 64 -2.48 0.34 -6.50
CA CYS A 64 -3.22 -0.05 -5.31
C CYS A 64 -3.68 1.21 -4.55
N LEU A 65 -4.99 1.36 -4.34
CA LEU A 65 -5.57 2.54 -3.71
C LEU A 65 -5.11 2.76 -2.25
N VAL A 66 -4.76 1.67 -1.55
CA VAL A 66 -4.30 1.73 -0.15
C VAL A 66 -2.88 2.29 -0.03
N CYS A 67 -1.96 1.80 -0.85
CA CYS A 67 -0.53 2.18 -0.77
C CYS A 67 -0.08 3.10 -1.91
N LYS A 68 -1.00 3.50 -2.79
CA LYS A 68 -0.77 4.37 -3.95
C LYS A 68 0.38 3.89 -4.84
N GLY A 69 0.47 2.58 -5.08
CA GLY A 69 1.52 2.03 -5.95
C GLY A 69 2.85 1.69 -5.28
N THR A 70 3.06 2.10 -4.02
CA THR A 70 4.35 1.89 -3.33
C THR A 70 4.55 0.46 -2.85
N GLY A 71 3.47 -0.30 -2.68
CA GLY A 71 3.49 -1.63 -2.07
C GLY A 71 3.74 -1.61 -0.56
N ARG A 72 3.82 -0.44 0.08
CA ARG A 72 4.11 -0.32 1.51
C ARG A 72 3.18 0.68 2.18
N VAL A 73 2.91 0.47 3.46
CA VAL A 73 2.17 1.39 4.31
C VAL A 73 2.95 1.63 5.59
N SER A 74 2.78 2.80 6.22
CA SER A 74 3.45 3.11 7.49
C SER A 74 3.13 2.06 8.55
N LEU A 75 4.10 1.70 9.39
CA LEU A 75 3.81 0.92 10.58
C LEU A 75 2.97 1.77 11.54
N LEU A 76 1.97 1.15 12.21
CA LEU A 76 1.20 1.85 13.24
C LEU A 76 2.04 2.02 14.52
N PRO A 77 1.98 3.18 15.19
CA PRO A 77 2.76 3.40 16.41
C PRO A 77 2.13 2.65 17.59
N GLY A 78 2.69 1.49 17.94
CA GLY A 78 2.28 0.71 19.11
C GLY A 78 1.97 -0.76 18.78
N ARG A 79 1.34 -1.44 19.74
CA ARG A 79 0.95 -2.85 19.58
C ARG A 79 -0.24 -2.96 18.63
N THR A 80 -0.12 -3.87 17.68
CA THR A 80 -1.15 -4.12 16.67
C THR A 80 -1.71 -5.53 16.80
N SER A 81 -3.01 -5.66 16.59
CA SER A 81 -3.69 -6.96 16.46
C SER A 81 -4.30 -7.10 15.07
N LYS A 82 -4.67 -8.34 14.70
CA LYS A 82 -5.44 -8.58 13.47
C LYS A 82 -6.74 -7.77 13.53
N CYS A 83 -7.10 -7.14 12.41
CA CYS A 83 -8.37 -6.44 12.31
C CYS A 83 -9.51 -7.45 12.54
N PRO A 84 -10.43 -7.22 13.49
CA PRO A 84 -11.50 -8.17 13.78
C PRO A 84 -12.51 -8.30 12.64
N GLU A 85 -12.73 -7.23 11.86
CA GLU A 85 -13.73 -7.19 10.80
C GLU A 85 -13.31 -7.98 9.55
N CYS A 86 -12.02 -7.98 9.22
CA CYS A 86 -11.50 -8.73 8.07
C CYS A 86 -10.55 -9.86 8.46
N GLU A 87 -10.38 -10.13 9.75
CA GLU A 87 -9.47 -11.13 10.33
C GLU A 87 -8.04 -11.10 9.76
N GLY A 88 -7.57 -9.91 9.35
CA GLY A 88 -6.25 -9.76 8.73
C GLY A 88 -6.21 -9.82 7.21
N ARG A 89 -7.32 -10.15 6.52
CA ARG A 89 -7.39 -10.20 5.05
C ARG A 89 -7.11 -8.84 4.39
N ALA A 90 -7.42 -7.75 5.09
CA ALA A 90 -7.31 -6.37 4.62
C ALA A 90 -8.30 -5.96 3.52
N TYR A 91 -9.24 -6.82 3.16
CA TYR A 91 -10.33 -6.51 2.23
C TYR A 91 -11.64 -7.11 2.73
N GLU A 92 -12.75 -6.58 2.20
CA GLU A 92 -14.09 -7.12 2.39
C GLU A 92 -14.36 -8.22 1.36
N ILE A 93 -14.94 -9.35 1.78
CA ILE A 93 -15.13 -10.52 0.91
C ILE A 93 -16.15 -10.25 -0.21
N SER A 94 -17.24 -9.54 0.10
CA SER A 94 -18.34 -9.26 -0.83
C SER A 94 -17.91 -8.35 -2.00
N SER A 95 -17.17 -7.29 -1.69
CA SER A 95 -16.80 -6.25 -2.66
C SER A 95 -15.38 -6.40 -3.21
N GLY A 96 -14.49 -7.09 -2.49
CA GLY A 96 -13.06 -7.12 -2.76
C GLY A 96 -12.36 -5.77 -2.52
N LEU A 97 -13.07 -4.78 -1.97
CA LEU A 97 -12.53 -3.46 -1.65
C LEU A 97 -11.74 -3.51 -0.34
N ALA A 98 -10.90 -2.50 -0.12
CA ALA A 98 -10.12 -2.40 1.10
C ALA A 98 -11.03 -2.36 2.33
N CYS A 99 -10.72 -3.15 3.36
CA CYS A 99 -11.48 -3.15 4.60
C CYS A 99 -11.36 -1.76 5.25
N LEU A 100 -12.50 -1.09 5.44
CA LEU A 100 -12.56 0.28 5.91
C LEU A 100 -12.11 0.40 7.38
N ARG A 101 -12.38 -0.61 8.21
CA ARG A 101 -11.92 -0.62 9.61
C ARG A 101 -10.41 -0.53 9.78
N CYS A 102 -9.65 -1.20 8.93
CA CYS A 102 -8.19 -1.21 8.97
C CYS A 102 -7.55 -0.41 7.84
N ASN A 103 -8.34 0.25 6.99
CA ASN A 103 -7.89 0.94 5.78
C ASN A 103 -6.95 0.09 4.91
N GLY A 104 -7.28 -1.19 4.74
CA GLY A 104 -6.46 -2.11 3.93
C GLY A 104 -5.12 -2.53 4.53
N ARG A 105 -4.90 -2.31 5.83
CA ARG A 105 -3.68 -2.74 6.54
C ARG A 105 -3.74 -4.17 7.05
N GLY A 106 -4.95 -4.73 7.25
CA GLY A 106 -5.17 -6.03 7.90
C GLY A 106 -4.95 -6.01 9.42
N VAL A 107 -4.38 -4.94 9.96
CA VAL A 107 -4.15 -4.76 11.40
C VAL A 107 -4.71 -3.43 11.88
N VAL A 108 -5.05 -3.39 13.16
CA VAL A 108 -5.45 -2.18 13.89
C VAL A 108 -4.61 -2.07 15.17
N LEU A 109 -4.59 -0.89 15.78
CA LEU A 109 -4.02 -0.74 17.12
C LEU A 109 -4.86 -1.55 18.11
N GLU A 110 -4.23 -2.26 19.04
CA GLU A 110 -4.95 -3.00 20.09
C GLU A 110 -5.89 -2.08 20.89
N SER A 111 -5.49 -0.82 21.12
CA SER A 111 -6.31 0.19 21.79
C SER A 111 -7.59 0.58 21.04
N ALA A 112 -7.69 0.24 19.75
CA ALA A 112 -8.85 0.51 18.90
C ALA A 112 -9.77 -0.71 18.74
N VAL A 113 -9.47 -1.84 19.39
CA VAL A 113 -10.35 -3.00 19.44
C VAL A 113 -11.26 -2.87 20.67
N PRO A 114 -12.60 -2.83 20.51
CA PRO A 114 -13.52 -2.86 21.64
C PRO A 114 -13.29 -4.15 22.44
N ARG A 115 -13.21 -4.03 23.77
CA ARG A 115 -13.15 -5.17 24.69
C ARG A 115 -14.52 -5.76 24.92
#